data_AF-A0A846E201-F1
#
_entry.id   AF-A0A846E201-F1
#
_cell.length_a   1.000
_cell.length_b   1.000
_cell.length_c   1.000
_cell.angle_alpha   90.00
_cell.angle_beta   90.00
_cell.angle_gamma   90.00
#
_symmetry.space_group_name_H-M   'P 1'
#
loop_
_entity.id
_entity.type
_entity.pdbx_description
1 polymer ?
#
loop_
_entity_poly.entity_id
_entity_poly.type
_entity_poly.pdbx_seq_one_letter_code
_entity_poly.pdbx_strand_id
1 'polypeptide(L)' 'DFTESKAIKNGKFVGLAIDEDNQPELTEERVKAWVAQLKREFSL' A
#
# COMPACT_ATOMS: atom_id res chain seq x y z
N ASP A 1 -8.66 7.63 -9.12
CA ASP A 1 -9.78 6.70 -8.82
C ASP A 1 -9.54 5.36 -9.47
N PHE A 2 -9.97 4.27 -8.83
CA PHE A 2 -9.98 2.93 -9.43
C PHE A 2 -11.42 2.39 -9.41
N THR A 3 -11.78 1.58 -10.40
CA THR A 3 -13.14 1.02 -10.51
C THR A 3 -13.24 -0.35 -9.84
N GLU A 4 -12.26 -1.22 -10.07
CA GLU A 4 -12.17 -2.54 -9.46
C GLU A 4 -10.71 -2.99 -9.35
N SER A 5 -10.43 -3.94 -8.46
CA SER A 5 -9.14 -4.59 -8.41
C SER A 5 -9.25 -5.99 -7.81
N LYS A 6 -8.62 -6.97 -8.47
CA LYS A 6 -8.45 -8.34 -7.92
C LYS A 6 -7.61 -8.36 -6.64
N ALA A 7 -6.84 -7.31 -6.39
CA ALA A 7 -6.04 -7.18 -5.18
C ALA A 7 -6.86 -6.69 -3.98
N ILE A 8 -8.17 -6.45 -4.11
CA ILE A 8 -9.05 -6.08 -3.00
C ILE A 8 -9.71 -7.32 -2.40
N LYS A 9 -9.55 -7.48 -1.09
CA LYS A 9 -10.24 -8.49 -0.28
C LYS A 9 -10.76 -7.82 0.98
N ASN A 10 -12.04 -8.02 1.32
CA ASN A 10 -12.69 -7.42 2.49
C ASN A 10 -12.54 -5.89 2.56
N GLY A 11 -12.64 -5.20 1.41
CA GLY A 11 -12.55 -3.73 1.34
C GLY A 11 -11.14 -3.15 1.55
N LYS A 12 -10.09 -3.99 1.56
CA LYS A 12 -8.69 -3.55 1.67
C LYS A 12 -7.84 -4.20 0.58
N PHE A 13 -6.78 -3.52 0.17
CA PHE A 13 -5.76 -4.15 -0.66
C PHE A 13 -5.03 -5.23 0.15
N VAL A 14 -4.72 -6.35 -0.51
CA VAL A 14 -3.93 -7.45 0.09
C VAL A 14 -2.44 -7.13 0.25
N GLY A 15 -2.01 -5.95 -0.21
CA GLY A 15 -0.65 -5.43 -0.10
C GLY A 15 -0.64 -3.91 -0.28
N LEU A 16 0.55 -3.31 -0.31
CA LEU A 16 0.68 -1.88 -0.53
C LEU A 16 0.39 -1.51 -2.00
N ALA A 17 -0.59 -0.65 -2.22
CA ALA A 17 -0.89 -0.11 -3.54
C ALA A 17 -0.02 1.13 -3.83
N ILE A 18 0.70 1.13 -4.95
CA ILE A 18 1.56 2.21 -5.45
C ILE A 18 1.16 2.53 -6.89
N ASP A 19 1.23 3.80 -7.25
CA ASP A 19 0.89 4.32 -8.57
C ASP A 19 1.84 5.48 -8.92
N GLU A 20 2.91 5.18 -9.65
CA GLU A 20 3.93 6.17 -10.04
C GLU A 20 3.48 7.08 -11.19
N ASP A 21 2.49 6.65 -11.97
CA ASP A 21 2.01 7.42 -13.12
C ASP A 21 1.07 8.56 -12.66
N ASN A 22 0.25 8.30 -11.64
CA ASN A 22 -0.77 9.25 -11.18
C ASN A 22 -0.51 9.83 -9.78
N GLN A 23 0.27 9.16 -8.94
CA GLN A 23 0.51 9.55 -7.53
C GLN A 23 1.97 9.35 -7.07
N PRO A 24 3.00 9.70 -7.86
CA PRO A 24 4.40 9.46 -7.52
C PRO A 24 4.83 10.12 -6.21
N GLU A 25 4.25 11.27 -5.87
CA GLU A 25 4.56 12.02 -4.66
C GLU A 25 4.16 11.27 -3.37
N LEU A 26 3.22 10.32 -3.45
CA LEU A 26 2.74 9.55 -2.30
C LEU A 26 3.57 8.29 -2.05
N THR A 27 4.42 7.89 -2.98
CA THR A 27 5.13 6.61 -2.93
C THR A 27 6.07 6.51 -1.74
N GLU A 28 6.88 7.54 -1.50
CA GLU A 28 7.84 7.53 -0.39
C GLU A 28 7.13 7.43 0.97
N GLU A 29 6.06 8.21 1.16
CA GLU A 29 5.25 8.20 2.38
C GLU A 29 4.60 6.83 2.60
N ARG A 30 3.95 6.29 1.57
CA ARG A 30 3.26 5.00 1.59
C ARG A 30 4.20 3.84 1.92
N VAL A 31 5.39 3.81 1.32
CA VAL A 31 6.40 2.78 1.58
C VAL A 31 6.90 2.85 3.03
N LYS A 32 7.22 4.05 3.53
CA LYS A 32 7.66 4.22 4.94
C LYS A 32 6.61 3.73 5.93
N ALA A 33 5.35 4.09 5.72
CA ALA A 33 4.25 3.66 6.58
C ALA A 33 4.05 2.14 6.56
N TRP A 34 4.10 1.54 5.37
CA TRP A 34 3.93 0.09 5.22
C TRP A 34 5.09 -0.71 5.82
N VAL A 35 6.33 -0.29 5.61
CA VAL A 35 7.50 -0.93 6.24
C VAL A 35 7.41 -0.85 7.76
N ALA A 36 6.99 0.29 8.33
CA ALA A 36 6.80 0.42 9.77
C ALA A 36 5.68 -0.49 10.31
N GLN A 37 4.63 -0.75 9.52
CA GLN A 37 3.63 -1.76 9.84
C GLN A 37 4.23 -3.17 9.83
N LEU A 38 4.90 -3.56 8.73
CA LEU A 38 5.48 -4.89 8.59
C LEU A 38 6.53 -5.21 9.66
N LYS A 39 7.36 -4.24 10.05
CA LYS A 39 8.32 -4.42 11.16
C LYS A 39 7.61 -4.82 12.45
N ARG A 40 6.51 -4.14 12.80
CA ARG A 40 5.71 -4.48 13.99
C ARG A 40 5.11 -5.88 13.89
N GLU A 41 4.57 -6.26 12.72
CA GLU A 41 3.99 -7.59 12.51
C GLU A 41 5.03 -8.70 12.52
N PHE A 42 6.24 -8.41 12.02
CA PHE A 42 7.36 -9.35 11.99
C PHE A 42 8.19 -9.34 13.28
N SER A 43 7.82 -8.51 14.27
CA SER A 43 8.56 -8.34 15.53
C SER A 43 10.03 -7.93 15.32
N LEU A 44 10.27 -6.98 14.40
CA LEU A 44 11.57 -6.41 14.03
C LEU A 44 11.79 -5.00 14.58
#